data_AF-A0A352T1L0-F1
#
_entry.id   AF-A0A352T1L0-F1
#
_cell.length_a   1.000
_cell.length_b   1.000
_cell.length_c   1.000
_cell.angle_alpha   90.00
_cell.angle_beta   90.00
_cell.angle_gamma   90.00
#
_symmetry.space_group_name_H-M   'P 1'
#
loop_
_entity.id
_entity.type
_entity.pdbx_description
1 polymer ?
#
loop_
_entity_poly.entity_id
_entity_poly.type
_entity_poly.pdbx_seq_one_letter_code
_entity_poly.pdbx_strand_id
1 'polypeptide(L)'
;PLLEAIDLTPYLYGVDHVTVGGETGREARECDYDWVLNIREQCVKANVTFWFKNTGSFFKHDGVVEKVNPFKQTSMAKELGINISDGKRLF
;
A
#
# COMPACT_ATOMS: atom_id res chain seq x y z
N PRO A 1 -6.91 0.02 -6.48
CA PRO A 1 -7.04 0.04 -5.01
C PRO A 1 -7.05 -1.41 -4.51
N LEU A 2 -6.50 -1.68 -3.33
CA LEU A 2 -6.52 -3.03 -2.74
C LEU A 2 -7.91 -3.34 -2.17
N LEU A 3 -8.41 -4.52 -2.53
CA LEU A 3 -9.76 -4.99 -2.16
C LEU A 3 -9.72 -6.27 -1.32
N GLU A 4 -8.63 -7.02 -1.45
CA GLU A 4 -8.34 -8.28 -0.76
C GLU A 4 -6.83 -8.55 -0.80
N ALA A 5 -6.40 -9.61 -0.12
CA ALA A 5 -5.02 -10.10 -0.21
C ALA A 5 -4.73 -10.60 -1.63
N ILE A 6 -3.56 -10.25 -2.18
CA ILE A 6 -3.13 -10.66 -3.51
C ILE A 6 -1.68 -11.13 -3.51
N ASP A 7 -1.42 -12.21 -4.24
CA ASP A 7 -0.07 -12.67 -4.56
C ASP A 7 0.36 -12.12 -5.93
N LEU A 8 1.30 -11.18 -5.90
CA LEU A 8 1.95 -10.59 -7.08
C LEU A 8 3.18 -11.37 -7.53
N THR A 9 3.68 -12.35 -6.75
CA THR A 9 4.93 -13.07 -7.05
C THR A 9 5.04 -13.55 -8.50
N PRO A 10 3.98 -14.10 -9.14
CA PRO A 10 4.04 -14.53 -10.55
C PRO A 10 4.23 -13.40 -11.57
N TYR A 11 4.00 -12.14 -11.17
CA TYR A 11 3.90 -10.98 -12.05
C TYR A 11 5.01 -9.96 -11.86
N LEU A 12 5.91 -10.14 -10.88
CA LEU A 12 6.95 -9.15 -10.55
C LEU A 12 8.14 -9.16 -11.53
N TYR A 13 8.24 -10.14 -12.43
CA TYR A 13 9.31 -10.17 -13.42
C TYR A 13 9.17 -9.01 -14.43
N GLY A 14 10.22 -8.19 -14.55
CA GLY A 14 10.22 -7.02 -15.43
C GLY A 14 9.42 -5.82 -14.90
N VAL A 15 8.95 -5.87 -13.65
CA VAL A 15 8.27 -4.74 -12.99
C VAL A 15 9.31 -3.92 -12.21
N ASP A 16 9.41 -2.63 -12.52
CA ASP A 16 10.33 -1.74 -11.80
C ASP A 16 9.74 -1.22 -10.47
N HIS A 17 8.41 -1.08 -10.41
CA HIS A 17 7.72 -0.43 -9.30
C HIS A 17 6.32 -0.97 -9.05
N VAL A 18 5.96 -1.11 -7.78
CA VAL A 18 4.60 -1.42 -7.31
C VAL A 18 4.09 -0.28 -6.43
N THR A 19 2.94 0.29 -6.80
CA THR A 19 2.21 1.24 -5.96
C THR A 19 0.92 0.60 -5.46
N VAL A 20 0.65 0.68 -4.15
CA VAL A 20 -0.60 0.20 -3.55
C VAL A 20 -1.29 1.31 -2.74
N GLY A 21 -2.59 1.16 -2.52
CA GLY A 21 -3.39 2.08 -1.72
C GLY A 21 -4.84 1.65 -1.59
N GLY A 22 -5.52 2.19 -0.59
CA GLY A 22 -6.93 1.95 -0.33
C GLY A 22 -7.87 2.75 -1.22
N GLU A 23 -9.17 2.56 -1.01
CA GLU A 23 -10.22 3.34 -1.66
C GLU A 23 -10.55 4.59 -0.84
N THR A 24 -10.78 5.73 -1.50
CA THR A 24 -11.23 6.97 -0.85
C THR A 24 -12.71 7.18 -1.16
N GLY A 25 -13.53 7.42 -0.14
CA GLY A 25 -14.96 7.69 -0.32
C GLY A 25 -15.81 7.23 0.86
N ARG A 26 -17.11 7.53 0.77
CA ARG A 26 -18.09 7.13 1.79
C ARG A 26 -18.29 5.61 1.82
N GLU A 27 -18.32 5.00 0.64
CA GLU A 27 -18.52 3.56 0.41
C GLU A 27 -17.20 2.83 0.15
N ALA A 28 -16.07 3.41 0.59
CA ALA A 28 -14.76 2.78 0.45
C ALA A 28 -14.73 1.46 1.22
N ARG A 29 -14.06 0.44 0.66
CA ARG A 29 -13.80 -0.80 1.39
C ARG A 29 -12.60 -0.62 2.32
N GLU A 30 -12.53 -1.53 3.30
CA GLU A 30 -11.41 -1.62 4.22
C GLU A 30 -10.12 -1.95 3.45
N CYS A 31 -9.09 -1.14 3.67
CA CYS A 31 -7.73 -1.44 3.27
C CYS A 31 -7.03 -2.07 4.47
N ASP A 32 -6.78 -3.39 4.39
CA ASP A 32 -6.05 -4.11 5.43
C ASP A 32 -4.55 -3.90 5.29
N TYR A 33 -3.91 -3.40 6.36
CA TYR A 33 -2.48 -3.14 6.38
C TYR A 33 -1.65 -4.42 6.20
N ASP A 34 -2.15 -5.58 6.63
CA ASP A 34 -1.44 -6.85 6.46
C ASP A 34 -1.29 -7.21 4.98
N TRP A 35 -2.27 -6.86 4.14
CA TRP A 35 -2.18 -7.05 2.68
C TRP A 35 -1.08 -6.17 2.09
N VAL A 36 -0.99 -4.91 2.55
CA VAL A 36 0.04 -3.95 2.13
C VAL A 36 1.44 -4.46 2.51
N LEU A 37 1.61 -4.94 3.74
CA LEU A 37 2.88 -5.49 4.22
C LEU A 37 3.27 -6.76 3.46
N ASN A 38 2.32 -7.63 3.14
CA ASN A 38 2.58 -8.84 2.38
C ASN A 38 3.05 -8.51 0.94
N ILE A 39 2.40 -7.57 0.25
CA ILE A 39 2.84 -7.13 -1.08
C ILE A 39 4.23 -6.49 -1.02
N ARG A 40 4.49 -5.67 0.00
CA ARG A 40 5.83 -5.11 0.23
C ARG A 40 6.87 -6.22 0.36
N GLU A 41 6.60 -7.26 1.13
CA GLU A 41 7.52 -8.39 1.29
C GLU A 41 7.81 -9.11 -0.04
N GLN A 42 6.77 -9.29 -0.87
CA GLN A 42 6.96 -9.83 -2.22
C GLN A 42 7.86 -8.93 -3.08
N CYS A 43 7.68 -7.61 -3.00
CA CYS A 43 8.54 -6.65 -3.70
C CYS A 43 10.00 -6.69 -3.20
N VAL A 44 10.22 -6.83 -1.89
CA VAL A 44 11.57 -7.01 -1.31
C VAL A 44 12.25 -8.25 -1.91
N LYS A 45 11.54 -9.38 -1.95
CA LYS A 45 12.06 -10.65 -2.48
C LYS A 45 12.41 -10.56 -3.97
N ALA A 46 11.66 -9.76 -4.72
CA ALA A 46 11.86 -9.56 -6.16
C ALA A 46 12.82 -8.38 -6.50
N ASN A 47 13.34 -7.66 -5.50
CA ASN A 47 14.13 -6.43 -5.70
C ASN A 47 13.38 -5.35 -6.52
N VAL A 48 12.09 -5.17 -6.23
CA VAL A 48 11.20 -4.20 -6.89
C VAL A 48 10.91 -3.04 -5.94
N THR A 49 10.88 -1.81 -6.45
CA THR A 49 10.55 -0.64 -5.64
C THR A 49 9.07 -0.64 -5.26
N PHE A 50 8.71 -0.07 -4.10
CA PHE A 50 7.38 -0.18 -3.53
C PHE A 50 6.93 1.15 -2.91
N TRP A 51 5.67 1.55 -3.18
CA TRP A 51 5.07 2.74 -2.59
C TRP A 51 3.67 2.46 -2.04
N PHE A 52 3.49 2.69 -0.73
CA PHE A 52 2.17 2.81 -0.15
C PHE A 52 1.67 4.24 -0.29
N LYS A 53 0.80 4.46 -1.28
CA LYS A 53 0.37 5.80 -1.71
C LYS A 53 -0.59 6.46 -0.74
N ASN A 54 -1.58 5.72 -0.25
CA ASN A 54 -2.60 6.21 0.67
C ASN A 54 -3.24 5.04 1.42
N THR A 55 -3.77 5.31 2.61
CA THR A 55 -4.45 4.33 3.46
C THR A 55 -5.87 3.98 3.00
N GLY A 56 -6.52 4.84 2.22
CA GLY A 56 -7.96 4.80 1.97
C GLY A 56 -8.79 5.36 3.14
N SER A 57 -10.10 5.39 2.97
CA SER A 57 -11.04 5.97 3.93
C SER A 57 -11.32 5.09 5.14
N PHE A 58 -11.22 3.76 4.99
CA PHE A 58 -11.28 2.80 6.08
C PHE A 58 -10.00 1.99 6.07
N PHE A 59 -9.14 2.22 7.06
CA PHE A 59 -7.82 1.61 7.14
C PHE A 59 -7.78 0.70 8.35
N LYS A 60 -7.47 -0.57 8.14
CA LYS A 60 -7.37 -1.55 9.20
C LYS A 60 -5.90 -1.78 9.55
N HIS A 61 -5.51 -1.46 10.78
CA HIS A 61 -4.18 -1.75 11.32
C HIS A 61 -4.31 -2.28 12.75
N ASP A 62 -3.47 -3.25 13.13
CA ASP A 62 -3.48 -3.87 14.46
C ASP A 62 -4.87 -4.38 14.89
N GLY A 63 -5.66 -4.86 13.93
CA GLY A 63 -7.02 -5.36 14.14
C GLY A 63 -8.10 -4.29 14.31
N VAL A 64 -7.75 -3.01 14.26
CA VAL A 64 -8.68 -1.88 14.41
C VAL A 64 -8.91 -1.21 13.05
N VAL A 65 -10.17 -0.97 12.72
CA VAL A 65 -10.56 -0.21 11.51
C VAL A 65 -10.78 1.25 11.89
N GLU A 66 -9.96 2.14 11.33
CA GLU A 66 -10.06 3.57 11.53
C GLU A 66 -10.60 4.27 10.28
N LYS A 67 -11.48 5.25 10.49
CA LYS A 67 -11.94 6.14 9.42
C LYS A 67 -10.96 7.29 9.24
N VAL A 68 -10.21 7.27 8.14
CA VAL A 68 -9.15 8.25 7.88
C VAL A 68 -9.69 9.43 7.07
N ASN A 69 -9.44 10.65 7.57
CA ASN A 69 -9.77 11.89 6.87
C ASN A 69 -9.10 11.89 5.47
N PRO A 70 -9.83 12.16 4.36
CA PRO A 70 -9.29 12.17 3.00
C PRO A 70 -8.00 12.98 2.83
N PHE A 71 -7.87 14.11 3.52
CA PHE A 71 -6.68 14.97 3.45
C PHE A 71 -5.46 14.41 4.19
N LYS A 72 -5.65 13.37 5.03
CA LYS A 72 -4.59 12.73 5.83
C LYS A 72 -4.13 11.38 5.28
N GLN A 73 -4.87 10.75 4.37
CA GLN A 73 -4.61 9.37 3.92
C GLN A 73 -3.21 9.17 3.34
N THR A 74 -2.73 10.13 2.56
CA THR A 74 -1.37 10.11 1.99
C THR A 74 -0.30 10.37 3.05
N SER A 75 -0.52 11.31 3.98
CA SER A 75 0.44 11.61 5.06
C SER A 75 0.60 10.42 5.98
N MET A 76 -0.53 9.84 6.40
CA MET A 76 -0.55 8.65 7.25
C MET A 76 0.17 7.47 6.59
N ALA A 77 -0.11 7.19 5.30
CA ALA A 77 0.60 6.13 4.57
C ALA A 77 2.12 6.38 4.50
N LYS A 78 2.53 7.65 4.34
CA LYS A 78 3.95 8.05 4.34
C LYS A 78 4.59 7.87 5.71
N GLU A 79 3.89 8.22 6.78
CA GLU A 79 4.36 8.13 8.17
C GLU A 79 4.63 6.69 8.62
N LEU A 80 3.99 5.69 8.00
CA LEU A 80 4.26 4.26 8.24
C LEU A 80 5.66 3.83 7.78
N GLY A 81 6.34 4.61 6.93
CA GLY A 81 7.76 4.40 6.64
C GLY A 81 8.11 3.13 5.87
N ILE A 82 7.16 2.54 5.13
CA ILE A 82 7.32 1.23 4.50
C ILE A 82 7.77 1.25 3.04
N ASN A 83 7.96 2.43 2.45
CA ASN A 83 8.33 2.56 1.04
C ASN A 83 9.73 2.01 0.75
N ILE A 84 9.91 1.43 -0.43
CA ILE A 84 11.19 0.93 -0.95
C ILE A 84 11.54 1.78 -2.16
N SER A 85 12.72 2.40 -2.13
CA SER A 85 13.23 3.30 -3.16
C SER A 85 14.63 2.85 -3.59
N ASP A 86 14.94 2.94 -4.88
CA ASP A 86 16.27 2.73 -5.44
C ASP A 86 17.06 4.05 -5.57
N GLY A 87 16.58 5.14 -4.95
CA GLY A 87 17.17 6.47 -5.03
C GLY A 87 16.79 7.25 -6.30
N LYS A 88 16.10 6.63 -7.27
CA LYS A 88 15.54 7.36 -8.41
C LYS A 88 14.25 8.04 -8.01
N ARG A 89 13.99 9.19 -8.63
CA ARG A 89 12.70 9.87 -8.45
C ARG A 89 11.63 9.03 -9.11
N LEU A 90 10.82 8.36 -8.30
CA LEU A 90 9.55 7.79 -8.72
C LEU A 90 8.61 8.99 -8.85
N PHE A 91 8.37 9.43 -10.10
CA PHE A 91 7.49 10.54 -10.53
C PHE A 91 8.01 11.97 -10.25
#